data_AF-A0A1I0AQQ3-F1
#
_entry.id   AF-A0A1I0AQQ3-F1
#
_cell.length_a   1.000
_cell.length_b   1.000
_cell.length_c   1.000
_cell.angle_alpha   90.00
_cell.angle_beta   90.00
_cell.angle_gamma   90.00
#
_symmetry.space_group_name_H-M   'P 1'
#
loop_
_entity.id
_entity.type
_entity.pdbx_description
1 polymer ?
#
loop_
_entity_poly.entity_id
_entity_poly.type
_entity_poly.pdbx_seq_one_letter_code
_entity_poly.pdbx_strand_id
1 'polypeptide(L)'
;MKNSVLLIAGLVITVLFVVFASPLFEALYYEREFSNEMYNQNLYLMVALVTAAVAWATAGLFYYAINSVSFSRWYHWLIVLLAGAVVTPVINYIYPDKIFSADGLDFSAQLVSFCVMDMLVEVVLFVVASFSIRWWSSNCRHTPIPE
;
A
#
# COMPACT_ATOMS: atom_id res chain seq x y z
N MET A 1 -11.19 -13.36 20.58
CA MET A 1 -11.33 -14.17 19.35
C MET A 1 -11.68 -13.33 18.13
N LYS A 2 -12.77 -12.55 18.12
CA LYS A 2 -13.19 -11.72 16.97
C LYS A 2 -12.08 -10.81 16.39
N ASN A 3 -11.30 -10.15 17.25
CA ASN A 3 -10.23 -9.24 16.80
C ASN A 3 -9.09 -9.99 16.10
N SER A 4 -8.67 -11.14 16.66
CA SER A 4 -7.65 -11.99 16.05
C SER A 4 -8.05 -12.51 14.67
N VAL A 5 -9.35 -12.78 14.45
CA VAL A 5 -9.88 -13.16 13.14
C VAL A 5 -9.71 -12.03 12.13
N LEU A 6 -9.94 -10.77 12.52
CA LEU A 6 -9.75 -9.61 11.64
C LEU A 6 -8.28 -9.41 11.27
N LEU A 7 -7.36 -9.60 12.23
CA LEU A 7 -5.93 -9.56 11.96
C LEU A 7 -5.51 -10.64 10.96
N ILE A 8 -5.94 -11.89 11.18
CA ILE A 8 -5.64 -13.01 10.28
C ILE A 8 -6.21 -12.73 8.90
N ALA A 9 -7.45 -12.26 8.80
CA ALA A 9 -8.08 -11.92 7.52
C ALA A 9 -7.29 -10.84 6.77
N GLY A 10 -6.86 -9.77 7.46
CA GLY A 10 -6.03 -8.72 6.84
C GLY A 10 -4.69 -9.22 6.33
N LEU A 11 -4.02 -10.08 7.11
CA LEU A 11 -2.76 -10.71 6.70
C LEU A 11 -2.97 -11.61 5.48
N VAL A 12 -4.04 -12.42 5.47
CA VAL A 12 -4.38 -13.28 4.32
C VAL A 12 -4.66 -12.43 3.08
N ILE A 13 -5.44 -11.34 3.20
CA ILE A 13 -5.70 -10.42 2.08
C ILE A 13 -4.41 -9.81 1.55
N THR A 14 -3.49 -9.40 2.44
CA THR A 14 -2.19 -8.83 2.04
C THR A 14 -1.31 -9.86 1.35
N VAL A 15 -1.27 -11.10 1.86
CA VAL A 15 -0.54 -12.20 1.21
C VAL A 15 -1.13 -12.51 -0.16
N LEU A 16 -2.45 -12.55 -0.29
CA LEU A 16 -3.11 -12.74 -1.59
C LEU A 16 -2.76 -11.60 -2.55
N PHE A 17 -2.77 -10.35 -2.09
CA PHE A 17 -2.33 -9.21 -2.89
C PHE A 17 -0.90 -9.40 -3.41
N VAL A 18 0.05 -9.76 -2.55
CA VAL A 18 1.45 -9.97 -2.94
C VAL A 18 1.61 -11.15 -3.91
N VAL A 19 0.92 -12.27 -3.66
CA VAL A 19 0.97 -13.47 -4.53
C VAL A 19 0.36 -13.21 -5.91
N PHE A 20 -0.71 -12.42 -5.97
CA PHE A 20 -1.41 -12.07 -7.20
C PHE A 20 -1.06 -10.66 -7.70
N ALA A 21 0.14 -10.15 -7.37
CA ALA A 21 0.55 -8.79 -7.71
C ALA A 21 0.51 -8.53 -9.22
N SER A 22 1.17 -9.35 -10.04
CA SER A 22 1.22 -9.15 -11.50
C SER A 22 -0.18 -9.14 -12.14
N PRO A 23 -1.03 -10.17 -11.96
CA PRO A 23 -2.36 -10.15 -12.59
C PRO A 23 -3.26 -9.03 -12.04
N LEU A 24 -3.10 -8.63 -10.78
CA LEU A 24 -3.87 -7.51 -10.23
C LEU A 24 -3.45 -6.19 -10.89
N PHE A 25 -2.14 -5.92 -10.94
CA PHE A 25 -1.64 -4.67 -11.51
C PHE A 25 -1.88 -4.58 -13.01
N GLU A 26 -1.71 -5.68 -13.75
CA GLU A 26 -2.03 -5.72 -15.18
C GLU A 26 -3.53 -5.54 -15.45
N ALA A 27 -4.41 -5.98 -14.55
CA ALA A 27 -5.83 -5.70 -14.67
C ALA A 27 -6.16 -4.21 -14.47
N LEU A 28 -5.34 -3.47 -13.72
CA LEU A 28 -5.52 -2.02 -13.48
C LEU A 28 -4.85 -1.16 -14.56
N TYR A 29 -3.67 -1.56 -15.01
CA TYR A 29 -2.90 -0.88 -16.05
C TYR A 29 -2.10 -1.90 -16.86
N TYR A 30 -2.37 -1.96 -18.16
CA TYR A 30 -1.66 -2.85 -19.07
C TYR A 30 -1.19 -2.10 -20.31
N GLU A 31 0.10 -2.20 -20.56
CA GLU A 31 0.72 -1.78 -21.80
C GLU A 31 1.80 -2.80 -22.16
N ARG A 32 1.71 -3.38 -23.35
CA ARG A 32 2.40 -4.63 -23.68
C ARG A 32 3.90 -4.61 -23.36
N GLU A 33 4.62 -3.59 -23.82
CA GLU A 33 6.09 -3.52 -23.65
C GLU A 33 6.46 -3.27 -22.18
N PHE A 34 5.83 -2.28 -21.56
CA PHE A 34 6.01 -1.97 -20.13
C PHE A 34 5.69 -3.16 -19.22
N SER A 35 4.53 -3.80 -19.41
CA SER A 35 4.08 -4.92 -18.59
C SER A 35 4.98 -6.15 -18.73
N ASN A 36 5.51 -6.40 -19.93
CA ASN A 36 6.48 -7.47 -20.15
C ASN A 36 7.76 -7.22 -19.35
N GLU A 37 8.30 -6.00 -19.36
CA GLU A 37 9.52 -5.67 -18.63
C GLU A 37 9.30 -5.68 -17.12
N MET A 38 8.16 -5.14 -16.64
CA MET A 38 7.75 -5.27 -15.24
C MET A 38 7.69 -6.72 -14.76
N TYR A 39 7.18 -7.63 -15.61
CA TYR A 39 7.12 -9.06 -15.30
C TYR A 39 8.50 -9.72 -15.31
N ASN A 40 9.26 -9.53 -16.39
CA ASN A 40 10.57 -10.18 -16.60
C ASN A 40 11.58 -9.81 -15.50
N GLN A 41 11.50 -8.59 -15.00
CA GLN A 41 12.39 -8.06 -13.97
C GLN A 41 11.86 -8.26 -12.53
N ASN A 42 10.73 -8.98 -12.37
CA ASN A 42 10.05 -9.19 -11.08
C ASN A 42 9.64 -7.89 -10.35
N LEU A 43 9.42 -6.80 -11.08
CA LEU A 43 9.13 -5.50 -10.51
C LEU A 43 7.73 -5.44 -9.89
N TYR A 44 6.75 -6.17 -10.44
CA TYR A 44 5.42 -6.28 -9.82
C TYR A 44 5.48 -6.80 -8.38
N LEU A 45 6.31 -7.80 -8.11
CA LEU A 45 6.48 -8.35 -6.77
C LEU A 45 7.14 -7.32 -5.84
N MET A 46 8.18 -6.64 -6.31
CA MET A 46 8.88 -5.62 -5.52
C MET A 46 7.97 -4.45 -5.17
N VAL A 47 7.21 -3.94 -6.14
CA VAL A 47 6.17 -2.91 -5.92
C VAL A 47 5.17 -3.38 -4.88
N ALA A 48 4.60 -4.58 -5.04
CA ALA A 48 3.61 -5.10 -4.09
C ALA A 48 4.15 -5.25 -2.66
N LEU A 49 5.40 -5.69 -2.50
CA LEU A 49 6.04 -5.79 -1.18
C LEU A 49 6.22 -4.42 -0.52
N VAL A 50 6.63 -3.41 -1.29
CA VAL A 50 6.77 -2.03 -0.80
C VAL A 50 5.40 -1.45 -0.42
N THR A 51 4.40 -1.58 -1.29
CA THR A 51 3.01 -1.13 -1.02
C THR A 51 2.47 -1.79 0.24
N ALA A 52 2.63 -3.11 0.39
CA ALA A 52 2.26 -3.80 1.62
C ALA A 52 3.03 -3.30 2.85
N ALA A 53 4.34 -3.11 2.74
CA ALA A 53 5.14 -2.62 3.86
C ALA A 53 4.71 -1.21 4.30
N VAL A 54 4.47 -0.29 3.36
CA VAL A 54 4.03 1.08 3.67
C VAL A 54 2.64 1.09 4.29
N ALA A 55 1.68 0.35 3.74
CA ALA A 55 0.32 0.26 4.28
C ALA A 55 0.30 -0.23 5.74
N TRP A 56 1.05 -1.30 6.04
CA TRP A 56 1.11 -1.83 7.41
C TRP A 56 1.96 -0.96 8.34
N ALA A 57 3.04 -0.36 7.86
CA ALA A 57 3.88 0.54 8.66
C ALA A 57 3.15 1.82 9.05
N THR A 58 2.45 2.46 8.12
CA THR A 58 1.67 3.68 8.38
C THR A 58 0.47 3.41 9.29
N ALA A 59 -0.23 2.29 9.08
CA ALA A 59 -1.30 1.87 10.00
C ALA A 59 -0.74 1.59 11.41
N GLY A 60 0.40 0.88 11.49
CA GLY A 60 1.08 0.58 12.75
C GLY A 60 1.55 1.84 13.48
N LEU A 61 2.09 2.82 12.74
CA LEU A 61 2.50 4.11 13.25
C LEU A 61 1.32 4.83 13.91
N PHE A 62 0.17 4.88 13.24
CA PHE A 62 -1.02 5.57 13.76
C PHE A 62 -1.56 4.92 15.04
N TYR A 63 -1.72 3.59 15.04
CA TYR A 63 -2.39 2.88 16.15
C TYR A 63 -1.48 2.56 17.34
N TYR A 64 -0.17 2.41 17.13
CA TYR A 64 0.75 1.94 18.18
C TYR A 64 1.88 2.91 18.50
N ALA A 65 2.44 3.64 17.51
CA ALA A 65 3.52 4.58 17.78
C ALA A 65 3.00 5.94 18.26
N ILE A 66 2.02 6.52 17.55
CA ILE A 66 1.40 7.78 17.96
C ILE A 66 0.47 7.55 19.14
N ASN A 67 -0.49 6.62 19.00
CA ASN A 67 -1.41 6.14 20.05
C ASN A 67 -1.78 7.24 21.07
N SER A 68 -2.27 8.38 20.60
CA SER A 68 -2.50 9.58 21.41
C SER A 68 -3.97 10.00 21.35
N VAL A 69 -4.54 10.40 22.50
CA VAL A 69 -5.93 10.87 22.62
C VAL A 69 -6.17 12.12 21.77
N SER A 70 -5.17 12.99 21.65
CA SER A 70 -5.25 14.18 20.78
C SER A 70 -5.28 13.83 19.28
N PHE A 71 -4.77 12.64 18.92
CA PHE A 71 -4.59 12.18 17.55
C PHE A 71 -5.60 11.09 17.15
N SER A 72 -6.59 10.78 17.99
CA SER A 72 -7.58 9.71 17.77
C SER A 72 -8.79 10.15 16.93
N ARG A 73 -8.61 11.15 16.04
CA ARG A 73 -9.70 11.72 15.24
C ARG A 73 -9.61 11.25 13.79
N TRP A 74 -10.74 11.14 13.12
CA TRP A 74 -10.84 10.55 11.78
C TRP A 74 -10.00 11.28 10.73
N TYR A 75 -9.83 12.59 10.86
CA TYR A 75 -9.02 13.37 9.93
C TYR A 75 -7.52 13.11 10.14
N HIS A 76 -7.06 12.79 11.35
CA HIS A 76 -5.65 12.38 11.57
C HIS A 76 -5.36 11.03 10.91
N TRP A 77 -6.33 10.11 10.98
CA TRP A 77 -6.26 8.85 10.25
C TRP A 77 -6.21 9.09 8.74
N LEU A 78 -7.04 10.01 8.22
CA LEU A 78 -7.04 10.37 6.81
C LEU A 78 -5.71 11.01 6.37
N ILE A 79 -5.10 11.85 7.22
CA ILE A 79 -3.77 12.44 6.94
C ILE A 79 -2.71 11.34 6.82
N VAL A 80 -2.72 10.33 7.69
CA VAL A 80 -1.78 9.21 7.61
C VAL A 80 -2.02 8.37 6.35
N LEU A 81 -3.29 8.12 6.01
CA LEU A 81 -3.66 7.46 4.75
C LEU A 81 -3.11 8.22 3.54
N LEU A 82 -3.36 9.53 3.47
CA LEU A 82 -2.89 10.38 2.38
C LEU A 82 -1.36 10.43 2.31
N ALA A 83 -0.68 10.45 3.46
CA ALA A 83 0.78 10.37 3.50
C ALA A 83 1.29 9.04 2.92
N GLY A 84 0.71 7.90 3.32
CA GLY A 84 1.03 6.59 2.75
C GLY A 84 0.77 6.55 1.24
N ALA A 85 -0.41 7.00 0.81
CA ALA A 85 -0.82 7.05 -0.59
C ALA A 85 0.11 7.90 -1.48
N VAL A 86 0.77 8.92 -0.94
CA VAL A 86 1.77 9.72 -1.68
C VAL A 86 3.16 9.09 -1.61
N VAL A 87 3.56 8.53 -0.46
CA VAL A 87 4.89 7.95 -0.27
C VAL A 87 5.09 6.68 -1.10
N THR A 88 4.09 5.79 -1.12
CA THR A 88 4.15 4.53 -1.86
C THR A 88 4.49 4.71 -3.35
N PRO A 89 3.75 5.48 -4.15
CA PRO A 89 4.06 5.67 -5.57
C PRO A 89 5.40 6.37 -5.81
N VAL A 90 5.88 7.22 -4.88
CA VAL A 90 7.22 7.83 -5.02
C VAL A 90 8.31 6.77 -4.93
N ILE A 91 8.23 5.86 -3.96
CA ILE A 91 9.21 4.77 -3.81
C ILE A 91 9.10 3.81 -5.01
N ASN A 92 7.87 3.46 -5.39
CA ASN A 92 7.57 2.53 -6.48
C ASN A 92 7.78 3.13 -7.87
N TYR A 93 8.02 4.44 -7.99
CA TYR A 93 8.53 5.04 -9.20
C TYR A 93 10.06 4.93 -9.26
N ILE A 94 10.75 5.36 -8.21
CA ILE A 94 12.23 5.49 -8.22
C ILE A 94 12.92 4.16 -8.49
N TYR A 95 12.43 3.05 -7.92
CA TYR A 95 13.10 1.76 -8.06
C TYR A 95 12.96 1.17 -9.48
N PRO A 96 11.75 0.98 -10.06
CA PRO A 96 11.59 0.54 -11.44
C PRO A 96 12.23 1.47 -12.47
N ASP A 97 12.09 2.79 -12.34
CA ASP A 97 12.68 3.78 -13.25
C ASP A 97 14.20 3.61 -13.35
N LYS A 98 14.85 3.36 -12.21
CA LYS A 98 16.29 3.09 -12.15
C LYS A 98 16.68 1.80 -12.87
N ILE A 99 15.87 0.73 -12.77
CA ILE A 99 16.18 -0.53 -13.45
C ILE A 99 15.98 -0.37 -14.97
N PHE A 100 14.87 0.21 -15.41
CA PHE A 100 14.62 0.47 -16.83
C PHE A 100 15.68 1.37 -17.47
N SER A 101 16.08 2.43 -16.76
CA SER A 101 17.15 3.32 -17.22
C SER A 101 18.49 2.60 -17.35
N ALA A 102 18.78 1.61 -16.49
CA ALA A 102 20.00 0.80 -16.59
C ALA A 102 20.01 -0.11 -17.83
N ASP A 103 18.83 -0.51 -18.31
CA ASP A 103 18.64 -1.31 -19.52
C ASP A 103 18.46 -0.46 -20.80
N GLY A 104 18.51 0.87 -20.68
CA GLY A 104 18.33 1.79 -21.80
C GLY A 104 16.87 1.96 -22.27
N LEU A 105 15.92 1.64 -21.39
CA LEU A 105 14.48 1.73 -21.64
C LEU A 105 13.92 3.00 -21.00
N ASP A 106 13.07 3.73 -21.73
CA ASP A 106 12.32 4.89 -21.20
C ASP A 106 10.83 4.56 -21.12
N PHE A 107 10.39 4.23 -19.91
CA PHE A 107 8.98 4.01 -19.57
C PHE A 107 8.45 5.01 -18.55
N SER A 108 9.07 6.20 -18.47
CA SER A 108 8.74 7.21 -17.45
C SER A 108 7.24 7.57 -17.43
N ALA A 109 6.62 7.78 -18.59
CA ALA A 109 5.20 8.11 -18.70
C ALA A 109 4.27 6.95 -18.28
N GLN A 110 4.63 5.72 -18.66
CA GLN A 110 3.91 4.51 -18.28
C GLN A 110 4.01 4.27 -16.77
N LEU A 111 5.19 4.50 -16.20
CA LEU A 111 5.44 4.33 -14.79
C LEU A 111 4.66 5.35 -13.95
N VAL A 112 4.53 6.61 -14.40
CA VAL A 112 3.63 7.59 -13.75
C VAL A 112 2.19 7.07 -13.73
N SER A 113 1.69 6.57 -14.86
CA SER A 113 0.31 6.05 -14.97
C SER A 113 0.09 4.82 -14.08
N PHE A 114 1.08 3.92 -14.03
CA PHE A 114 1.11 2.77 -13.15
C PHE A 114 1.10 3.17 -11.67
N CYS A 115 1.94 4.14 -11.27
CA CYS A 115 2.02 4.63 -9.90
C CYS A 115 0.70 5.25 -9.41
N VAL A 116 -0.10 5.84 -10.30
CA VAL A 116 -1.46 6.30 -9.94
C VAL A 116 -2.36 5.12 -9.56
N MET A 117 -2.25 3.97 -10.25
CA MET A 117 -3.01 2.77 -9.88
C MET A 117 -2.49 2.15 -8.59
N ASP A 118 -1.18 2.11 -8.39
CA ASP A 118 -0.56 1.65 -7.15
C ASP A 118 -0.97 2.51 -5.94
N MET A 119 -1.11 3.82 -6.10
CA MET A 119 -1.68 4.70 -5.08
C MET A 119 -3.09 4.27 -4.66
N LEU A 120 -3.95 3.86 -5.60
CA LEU A 120 -5.30 3.38 -5.26
C LEU A 120 -5.26 2.05 -4.51
N VAL A 121 -4.34 1.16 -4.88
CA VAL A 121 -4.10 -0.11 -4.18
C VAL A 121 -3.61 0.15 -2.75
N GLU A 122 -2.68 1.09 -2.56
CA GLU A 122 -2.19 1.52 -1.24
C GLU A 122 -3.34 1.98 -0.34
N VAL A 123 -4.25 2.82 -0.85
CA VAL A 123 -5.42 3.29 -0.09
C VAL A 123 -6.26 2.12 0.42
N VAL A 124 -6.53 1.13 -0.44
CA VAL A 124 -7.30 -0.06 -0.06
C VAL A 124 -6.54 -0.89 0.96
N LEU A 125 -5.24 -1.10 0.75
CA LEU A 125 -4.42 -1.94 1.61
C LEU A 125 -4.21 -1.31 2.99
N PHE A 126 -4.05 0.01 3.05
CA PHE A 126 -4.01 0.77 4.30
C PHE A 126 -5.31 0.61 5.08
N VAL A 127 -6.47 0.68 4.42
CA VAL A 127 -7.77 0.42 5.06
C VAL A 127 -7.80 -1.00 5.63
N VAL A 128 -7.41 -2.00 4.84
CA VAL A 128 -7.34 -3.39 5.32
C VAL A 128 -6.43 -3.51 6.54
N ALA A 129 -5.20 -2.99 6.48
CA ALA A 129 -4.24 -3.04 7.59
C ALA A 129 -4.76 -2.32 8.83
N SER A 130 -5.28 -1.10 8.66
CA SER A 130 -5.86 -0.27 9.71
C SER A 130 -6.99 -0.99 10.47
N PHE A 131 -7.99 -1.50 9.76
CA PHE A 131 -9.11 -2.21 10.38
C PHE A 131 -8.71 -3.57 10.96
N SER A 132 -7.59 -4.14 10.53
CA SER A 132 -7.03 -5.39 11.07
C SER A 132 -6.39 -5.18 12.43
N ILE A 133 -5.68 -4.06 12.63
CA ILE A 133 -4.85 -3.86 13.83
C ILE A 133 -5.46 -2.91 14.87
N ARG A 134 -6.44 -2.07 14.54
CA ARG A 134 -6.95 -1.01 15.44
C ARG A 134 -7.42 -1.47 16.82
N TRP A 135 -7.77 -2.75 16.97
CA TRP A 135 -8.45 -3.30 18.14
C TRP A 135 -7.60 -3.38 19.41
N TRP A 136 -6.28 -3.36 19.27
CA TRP A 136 -5.34 -3.42 20.38
C TRP A 136 -4.70 -2.06 20.70
N SER A 137 -5.05 -1.00 19.96
CA SER A 137 -4.67 0.37 20.30
C SER A 137 -5.40 0.82 21.57
N SER A 138 -4.72 1.60 22.42
CA SER A 138 -5.30 2.12 23.66
C SER A 138 -6.16 3.36 23.41
N ASN A 139 -5.68 4.28 22.57
CA ASN A 139 -6.27 5.62 22.39
C ASN A 139 -6.92 5.81 21.01
N CYS A 140 -6.37 5.21 19.95
CA CYS A 140 -6.86 5.42 18.59
C CYS A 140 -7.91 4.37 18.15
N ARG A 141 -8.31 3.44 19.01
CA ARG A 141 -9.16 2.28 18.66
C ARG A 141 -10.55 2.63 18.08
N HIS A 142 -11.08 3.82 18.35
CA HIS A 142 -12.44 4.22 17.96
C HIS A 142 -12.53 5.00 16.64
N THR A 143 -11.40 5.46 16.11
CA THR A 143 -11.29 5.86 14.70
C THR A 143 -11.37 4.62 13.80
N PRO A 144 -12.16 4.55 12.69
CA PRO A 144 -13.02 5.55 12.01
C PRO A 144 -14.49 5.07 11.80
N ILE A 145 -15.59 5.70 12.23
CA ILE A 145 -15.94 6.96 12.90
C ILE A 145 -17.30 6.64 13.60
N PRO A 146 -17.56 7.00 14.88
CA PRO A 146 -18.25 8.26 15.18
C PRO A 146 -17.67 9.03 16.37
N GLU A 147 -18.09 10.30 16.44
CA GLU A 147 -17.71 11.35 17.39
C GLU A 147 -18.09 11.06 18.85
#